data_AF-A0A329TWL8-F1
#
_entry.id   AF-A0A329TWL8-F1
#
_cell.length_a   1.000
_cell.length_b   1.000
_cell.length_c   1.000
_cell.angle_alpha   90.00
_cell.angle_beta   90.00
_cell.angle_gamma   90.00
#
_symmetry.space_group_name_H-M   'P 1'
#
loop_
_entity.id
_entity.type
_entity.pdbx_description
1 polymer ?
#
loop_
_entity_poly.entity_id
_entity_poly.type
_entity_poly.pdbx_seq_one_letter_code
_entity_poly.pdbx_strand_id
1 'polypeptide(L)'
;DVRAEYSQMLRQQLAKGNNGLTKTKFITFGVEGESMAQVKPRLDHIQNDLLNNFHRLGVQAKPLNGVQRLKLMHDMFNMDGASKFHFDWKDLVKSGLSVKDAIAPTAFAFKNSRTFQMGGIFCAASFLSITASDISDQLLKDFLDMDSSQIVTMHIQSVDQNRAIKTVKRTITELDRSKIEEQKKAIRAGYDIDIIPSDLA
;
A
#
# COMPACT_ATOMS: atom_id res chain seq x y z
N ASP A 1 4.48 38.50 0.44
CA ASP A 1 5.50 38.36 -0.63
C ASP A 1 6.39 37.15 -0.52
N VAL A 2 7.20 36.96 0.53
CA VAL A 2 8.21 35.87 0.58
C VAL A 2 7.64 34.45 0.35
N ARG A 3 6.45 34.12 0.89
CA ARG A 3 5.80 32.81 0.66
C ARG A 3 5.33 32.59 -0.78
N ALA A 4 4.91 33.66 -1.47
CA ALA A 4 4.47 33.60 -2.85
C ALA A 4 5.67 33.41 -3.79
N GLU A 5 6.75 34.15 -3.56
CA GLU A 5 8.01 33.98 -4.28
C GLU A 5 8.62 32.59 -4.08
N TYR A 6 8.61 32.06 -2.84
CA TYR A 6 9.13 30.72 -2.57
C TYR A 6 8.28 29.62 -3.23
N SER A 7 6.95 29.78 -3.23
CA SER A 7 6.04 28.88 -3.94
C SER A 7 6.23 28.94 -5.45
N GLN A 8 6.47 30.14 -5.99
CA GLN A 8 6.73 30.36 -7.40
C GLN A 8 8.09 29.79 -7.83
N MET A 9 9.12 29.92 -7.00
CA MET A 9 10.43 29.31 -7.21
C MET A 9 10.34 27.78 -7.20
N LEU A 10 9.61 27.17 -6.25
CA LEU A 10 9.37 25.73 -6.23
C LEU A 10 8.63 25.26 -7.49
N ARG A 11 7.58 25.98 -7.89
CA ARG A 11 6.82 25.68 -9.12
C ARG A 11 7.68 25.81 -10.37
N GLN A 12 8.58 26.79 -10.44
CA GLN A 12 9.51 26.93 -11.55
C GLN A 12 10.56 25.82 -11.59
N GLN A 13 11.02 25.32 -10.45
CA GLN A 13 11.92 24.18 -10.40
C GLN A 13 11.22 22.89 -10.83
N LEU A 14 9.98 22.67 -10.41
CA LEU A 14 9.11 21.56 -10.86
C LEU A 14 8.79 21.65 -12.37
N ALA A 15 8.66 22.85 -12.93
CA ALA A 15 8.35 23.05 -14.35
C ALA A 15 9.56 22.87 -15.29
N LYS A 16 10.79 22.91 -14.76
CA LYS A 16 12.02 22.83 -15.57
C LYS A 16 12.42 21.40 -15.96
N GLY A 17 11.56 20.40 -15.70
CA GLY A 17 11.63 19.06 -16.28
C GLY A 17 12.82 18.19 -15.84
N ASN A 18 13.81 18.76 -15.17
CA ASN A 18 14.88 18.03 -14.52
C ASN A 18 14.47 17.73 -13.07
N ASN A 19 13.39 16.97 -12.91
CA ASN A 19 12.72 16.78 -11.62
C ASN A 19 13.52 15.93 -10.61
N GLY A 20 14.68 15.37 -10.99
CA GLY A 20 15.48 14.51 -10.12
C GLY A 20 14.70 13.32 -9.54
N LEU A 21 13.51 13.03 -10.09
CA LEU A 21 12.54 12.05 -9.58
C LEU A 21 13.09 10.66 -9.86
N THR A 22 13.74 10.11 -8.84
CA THR A 22 14.22 8.73 -8.86
C THR A 22 13.07 7.81 -8.49
N LYS A 23 12.56 7.05 -9.46
CA LYS A 23 11.54 6.02 -9.22
C LYS A 23 12.23 4.73 -8.79
N THR A 24 12.13 4.37 -7.52
CA THR A 24 12.63 3.08 -7.03
C THR A 24 11.47 2.10 -6.82
N LYS A 25 11.60 0.91 -7.39
CA LYS A 25 10.56 -0.13 -7.35
C LYS A 25 11.00 -1.26 -6.44
N PHE A 26 10.07 -1.75 -5.63
CA PHE A 26 10.30 -2.87 -4.72
C PHE A 26 9.20 -3.90 -4.93
N ILE A 27 9.59 -5.18 -4.88
CA ILE A 27 8.66 -6.30 -4.86
C ILE A 27 8.89 -7.05 -3.56
N THR A 28 7.82 -7.24 -2.82
CA THR A 28 7.80 -8.07 -1.62
C THR A 28 6.92 -9.27 -1.90
N PHE A 29 7.45 -10.45 -1.65
CA PHE A 29 6.73 -11.72 -1.75
C PHE A 29 7.03 -12.55 -0.51
N GLY A 30 6.10 -13.44 -0.18
CA GLY A 30 6.20 -14.34 0.96
C GLY A 30 5.66 -15.71 0.59
N VAL A 31 6.09 -16.72 1.34
CA VAL A 31 5.61 -18.09 1.21
C VAL A 31 5.19 -18.56 2.58
N GLU A 32 4.02 -19.17 2.67
CA GLU A 32 3.53 -19.81 3.88
C GLU A 32 3.99 -21.28 3.92
N GLY A 33 4.31 -21.78 5.11
CA GLY A 33 4.68 -23.18 5.33
C GLY A 33 4.85 -23.49 6.82
N GLU A 34 4.99 -24.78 7.13
CA GLU A 34 4.91 -25.28 8.50
C GLU A 34 6.21 -25.07 9.29
N SER A 35 7.34 -24.92 8.60
CA SER A 35 8.63 -24.69 9.23
C SER A 35 9.58 -23.85 8.39
N MET A 36 10.52 -23.17 9.04
CA MET A 36 11.58 -22.41 8.37
C MET A 36 12.45 -23.29 7.46
N ALA A 37 12.65 -24.56 7.82
CA ALA A 37 13.43 -25.51 7.03
C ALA A 37 12.78 -25.81 5.66
N GLN A 38 11.44 -25.82 5.61
CA GLN A 38 10.68 -26.01 4.38
C GLN A 38 10.55 -24.71 3.58
N VAL A 39 10.27 -23.60 4.27
CA VAL A 39 9.94 -22.31 3.62
C VAL A 39 11.18 -21.67 3.01
N LYS A 40 12.33 -21.74 3.67
CA LYS A 40 13.54 -21.03 3.25
C LYS A 40 14.04 -21.45 1.85
N PRO A 41 14.23 -22.75 1.53
CA PRO A 41 14.63 -23.16 0.19
C PRO A 41 13.65 -22.71 -0.90
N ARG A 42 12.34 -22.72 -0.58
CA ARG A 42 11.27 -22.33 -1.49
C ARG A 42 11.30 -20.83 -1.76
N LEU A 43 11.54 -20.02 -0.73
CA LEU A 43 11.70 -18.57 -0.86
C LEU A 43 12.96 -18.22 -1.68
N ASP A 44 14.08 -18.90 -1.41
CA ASP A 44 15.34 -18.70 -2.13
C ASP A 44 15.20 -19.05 -3.62
N HIS A 45 14.47 -20.12 -3.94
CA HIS A 45 14.17 -20.50 -5.31
C HIS A 45 13.35 -19.41 -6.04
N ILE A 46 12.24 -18.94 -5.45
CA ILE A 46 11.41 -17.87 -6.02
C ILE A 46 12.24 -16.58 -6.21
N GLN A 47 13.10 -16.24 -5.24
CA GLN A 47 13.97 -15.08 -5.36
C GLN A 47 14.88 -15.18 -6.58
N ASN A 48 15.53 -16.34 -6.78
CA ASN A 48 16.45 -16.54 -7.90
C ASN A 48 15.71 -16.50 -9.24
N ASP A 49 14.52 -17.10 -9.31
CA ASP A 49 13.68 -17.05 -10.52
C ASP A 49 13.26 -15.62 -10.86
N LEU A 50 12.86 -14.82 -9.86
CA LEU A 50 12.53 -13.41 -10.05
C LEU A 50 13.75 -12.61 -10.55
N LEU A 51 14.91 -12.79 -9.93
CA LEU A 51 16.14 -12.10 -10.35
C LEU A 51 16.54 -12.47 -11.78
N ASN A 52 16.42 -13.75 -12.15
CA ASN A 52 16.68 -14.22 -13.51
C ASN A 52 15.70 -13.61 -14.52
N ASN A 53 14.41 -13.54 -14.19
CA ASN A 53 13.41 -12.91 -15.03
C ASN A 53 13.68 -11.41 -15.22
N PHE A 54 14.05 -10.69 -14.15
CA PHE A 54 14.46 -9.29 -14.28
C PHE A 54 15.70 -9.13 -15.15
N HIS A 55 16.69 -9.98 -14.97
CA HIS A 55 17.91 -9.94 -15.78
C HIS A 55 17.61 -10.14 -17.27
N ARG A 56 16.71 -11.08 -17.63
CA ARG A 56 16.25 -11.29 -19.01
C ARG A 56 15.52 -10.09 -19.59
N LEU A 57 14.84 -9.30 -18.76
CA LEU A 57 14.18 -8.05 -19.15
C LEU A 57 15.16 -6.85 -19.21
N GLY A 58 16.46 -7.07 -18.98
CA GLY A 58 17.47 -5.99 -18.93
C GLY A 58 17.41 -5.16 -17.65
N VAL A 59 16.69 -5.62 -16.63
CA VAL A 59 16.53 -4.91 -15.34
C VAL A 59 17.56 -5.45 -14.34
N GLN A 60 18.33 -4.55 -13.74
CA GLN A 60 19.19 -4.89 -12.61
C GLN A 60 18.38 -4.85 -11.32
N ALA A 61 18.13 -6.02 -10.73
CA ALA A 61 17.47 -6.18 -9.45
C ALA A 61 18.45 -6.75 -8.40
N LYS A 62 18.28 -6.34 -7.14
CA LYS A 62 19.06 -6.86 -6.01
C LYS A 62 18.16 -7.15 -4.81
N PRO A 63 18.40 -8.23 -4.07
CA PRO A 63 17.66 -8.49 -2.84
C PRO A 63 18.07 -7.47 -1.76
N LEU A 64 17.13 -7.15 -0.86
CA LEU A 64 17.38 -6.32 0.32
C LEU A 64 17.40 -7.17 1.59
N ASN A 65 18.44 -6.98 2.40
CA ASN A 65 18.54 -7.58 3.73
C ASN A 65 17.68 -6.82 4.77
N GLY A 66 17.58 -7.34 5.99
CA GLY A 66 16.74 -6.77 7.04
C GLY A 66 17.07 -5.30 7.36
N VAL A 67 18.35 -4.94 7.49
CA VAL A 67 18.76 -3.56 7.80
C VAL A 67 18.43 -2.61 6.64
N GLN A 68 18.63 -3.04 5.40
CA GLN A 68 18.30 -2.25 4.21
C GLN A 68 16.78 -2.03 4.08
N ARG A 69 15.96 -3.02 4.46
CA ARG A 69 14.50 -2.86 4.51
C ARG A 69 14.08 -1.88 5.61
N LEU A 70 14.71 -1.94 6.79
CA LEU A 70 14.48 -0.97 7.87
C LEU A 70 14.88 0.44 7.43
N LYS A 71 16.02 0.59 6.75
CA LYS A 71 16.45 1.87 6.17
C LYS A 71 15.42 2.42 5.20
N LEU A 72 14.92 1.59 4.29
CA LEU A 72 13.87 1.98 3.34
C LEU A 72 12.61 2.48 4.07
N MET A 73 12.13 1.75 5.08
CA MET A 73 10.96 2.17 5.87
C MET A 73 11.24 3.46 6.65
N HIS A 74 12.44 3.61 7.23
CA HIS A 74 12.86 4.86 7.88
C HIS A 74 12.81 6.03 6.90
N ASP A 75 13.35 5.87 5.69
CA ASP A 75 13.36 6.91 4.65
C ASP A 75 11.93 7.30 4.22
N MET A 76 11.00 6.34 4.17
CA MET A 76 9.59 6.59 3.89
C MET A 76 8.91 7.41 5.00
N PHE A 77 9.29 7.22 6.26
CA PHE A 77 8.72 7.95 7.39
C PHE A 77 9.43 9.28 7.68
N ASN A 78 10.70 9.44 7.29
CA ASN A 78 11.55 10.59 7.60
C ASN A 78 11.97 11.36 6.32
N MET A 79 11.00 11.55 5.40
CA MET A 79 11.23 12.22 4.11
C MET A 79 11.63 13.69 4.25
N ASP A 80 11.39 14.31 5.40
CA ASP A 80 11.83 15.67 5.73
C ASP A 80 13.35 15.77 5.98
N GLY A 81 14.05 14.63 6.08
CA GLY A 81 15.49 14.56 6.28
C GLY A 81 15.96 14.93 7.68
N ALA A 82 15.05 15.12 8.64
CA ALA A 82 15.41 15.54 10.00
C ALA A 82 16.13 14.43 10.79
N SER A 83 15.82 13.17 10.50
CA SER A 83 16.38 11.99 11.16
C SER A 83 17.37 11.25 10.27
N LYS A 84 18.52 10.85 10.82
CA LYS A 84 19.46 9.94 10.16
C LYS A 84 19.21 8.51 10.62
N PHE A 85 19.22 7.56 9.70
CA PHE A 85 19.07 6.15 10.05
C PHE A 85 20.34 5.60 10.70
N HIS A 86 20.20 5.03 11.89
CA HIS A 86 21.23 4.28 12.57
C HIS A 86 20.60 3.04 13.20
N PHE A 87 21.15 1.86 12.89
CA PHE A 87 20.59 0.60 13.37
C PHE A 87 21.62 -0.53 13.35
N ASP A 88 21.77 -1.22 14.48
CA ASP A 88 22.44 -2.51 14.60
C ASP A 88 21.54 -3.47 15.38
N TRP A 89 21.43 -4.72 14.91
CA TRP A 89 20.69 -5.78 15.57
C TRP A 89 21.19 -6.05 17.00
N LYS A 90 22.46 -5.80 17.28
CA LYS A 90 23.06 -5.99 18.61
C LYS A 90 22.53 -5.02 19.66
N ASP A 91 22.09 -3.84 19.24
CA ASP A 91 21.65 -2.79 20.16
C ASP A 91 20.22 -3.04 20.66
N LEU A 92 19.39 -3.73 19.87
CA LEU A 92 18.02 -4.13 20.25
C LEU A 92 17.99 -4.92 21.57
N VAL A 93 18.85 -5.93 21.68
CA VAL A 93 18.84 -6.86 22.82
C VAL A 93 19.18 -6.15 24.13
N LYS A 94 20.05 -5.14 24.06
CA LYS A 94 20.55 -4.42 25.24
C LYS A 94 19.69 -3.24 25.65
N SER A 95 19.04 -2.59 24.69
CA SER A 95 18.32 -1.33 24.91
C SER A 95 16.85 -1.52 25.27
N GLY A 96 16.27 -2.70 25.04
CA GLY A 96 14.83 -2.92 25.15
C GLY A 96 14.02 -2.24 24.04
N LEU A 97 14.71 -1.64 23.05
CA LEU A 97 14.08 -1.02 21.89
C LEU A 97 13.66 -2.08 20.88
N SER A 98 12.68 -1.71 20.06
CA SER A 98 12.21 -2.50 18.94
C SER A 98 12.73 -1.93 17.61
N VAL A 99 12.59 -2.70 16.54
CA VAL A 99 12.88 -2.21 15.17
C VAL A 99 12.00 -1.02 14.77
N LYS A 100 10.84 -0.83 15.43
CA LYS A 100 9.94 0.29 15.13
C LYS A 100 10.52 1.61 15.59
N ASP A 101 11.25 1.61 16.72
CA ASP A 101 11.89 2.80 17.27
C ASP A 101 12.99 3.34 16.35
N ALA A 102 13.62 2.47 15.56
CA ALA A 102 14.63 2.84 14.59
C ALA A 102 14.08 3.46 13.29
N ILE A 103 12.79 3.24 12.99
CA ILE A 103 12.16 3.72 11.74
C ILE A 103 11.11 4.79 11.97
N ALA A 104 10.61 4.93 13.20
CA ALA A 104 9.56 5.88 13.53
C ALA A 104 9.99 7.32 13.20
N PRO A 105 9.07 8.15 12.67
CA PRO A 105 9.33 9.58 12.55
C PRO A 105 9.27 10.25 13.92
N THR A 106 9.71 11.51 13.99
CA THR A 106 9.66 12.31 15.22
C THR A 106 8.26 12.36 15.84
N ALA A 107 7.21 12.47 15.01
CA ALA A 107 5.82 12.44 15.45
C ALA A 107 4.87 12.18 14.29
N PHE A 108 3.67 11.68 14.62
CA PHE A 108 2.49 11.74 13.76
C PHE A 108 1.44 12.65 14.40
N ALA A 109 0.79 13.50 13.61
CA ALA A 109 -0.35 14.28 14.05
C ALA A 109 -1.53 14.11 13.09
N PHE A 110 -2.64 13.55 13.58
CA PHE A 110 -3.85 13.31 12.82
C PHE A 110 -4.89 14.37 13.19
N LYS A 111 -5.13 15.33 12.29
CA LYS A 111 -6.15 16.37 12.49
C LYS A 111 -7.47 16.02 11.84
N ASN A 112 -7.42 15.41 10.66
CA ASN A 112 -8.59 15.08 9.84
C ASN A 112 -8.50 13.62 9.37
N SER A 113 -9.57 13.09 8.78
CA SER A 113 -9.62 11.70 8.29
C SER A 113 -8.69 11.40 7.11
N ARG A 114 -8.42 12.39 6.24
CA ARG A 114 -7.65 12.20 4.99
C ARG A 114 -6.20 12.67 5.09
N THR A 115 -5.91 13.65 5.93
CA THR A 115 -4.61 14.33 6.00
C THR A 115 -3.99 14.21 7.39
N PHE A 116 -2.68 14.01 7.42
CA PHE A 116 -1.91 13.88 8.65
C PHE A 116 -0.56 14.57 8.49
N GLN A 117 0.09 14.87 9.62
CA GLN A 117 1.46 15.34 9.64
C GLN A 117 2.37 14.18 10.07
N MET A 118 3.52 14.06 9.42
CA MET A 118 4.55 13.06 9.69
C MET A 118 5.89 13.78 9.76
N GLY A 119 6.44 13.91 10.97
CA GLY A 119 7.58 14.80 11.21
C GLY A 119 7.27 16.23 10.79
N GLY A 120 8.12 16.81 9.94
CA GLY A 120 7.97 18.15 9.37
C GLY A 120 7.08 18.26 8.13
N ILE A 121 6.56 17.16 7.59
CA ILE A 121 5.79 17.16 6.33
C ILE A 121 4.30 16.87 6.53
N PHE A 122 3.49 17.41 5.62
CA PHE A 122 2.06 17.12 5.53
C PHE A 122 1.81 16.03 4.47
N CYS A 123 1.01 15.05 4.84
CA CYS A 123 0.71 13.88 4.04
C CYS A 123 -0.80 13.70 3.88
N ALA A 124 -1.19 12.98 2.83
CA ALA A 124 -2.55 12.50 2.64
C ALA A 124 -2.51 11.00 2.31
N ALA A 125 -3.42 10.24 2.90
CA ALA A 125 -3.58 8.82 2.59
C ALA A 125 -4.85 8.61 1.76
N SER A 126 -4.79 7.67 0.81
CA SER A 126 -5.94 7.25 0.01
C SER A 126 -5.84 5.74 -0.19
N PHE A 127 -6.99 5.07 -0.15
CA PHE A 127 -7.09 3.63 -0.26
C PHE A 127 -8.08 3.28 -1.37
N LEU A 128 -7.69 2.33 -2.21
CA LEU A 128 -8.49 1.81 -3.32
C LEU A 128 -8.50 0.29 -3.23
N SER A 129 -9.69 -0.31 -3.19
CA SER A 129 -9.89 -1.75 -3.25
C SER A 129 -10.54 -2.11 -4.57
N ILE A 130 -9.89 -2.98 -5.34
CA ILE A 130 -10.38 -3.46 -6.63
C ILE A 130 -10.51 -4.97 -6.53
N THR A 131 -11.71 -5.48 -6.79
CA THR A 131 -11.95 -6.91 -7.00
C THR A 131 -12.34 -7.09 -8.46
N ALA A 132 -11.36 -7.44 -9.30
CA ALA A 132 -11.56 -7.64 -10.72
C ALA A 132 -10.82 -8.89 -11.19
N SER A 133 -11.31 -9.52 -12.26
CA SER A 133 -10.64 -10.65 -12.90
C SER A 133 -9.33 -10.25 -13.58
N ASP A 134 -9.22 -8.98 -13.96
CA ASP A 134 -8.04 -8.40 -14.59
C ASP A 134 -7.88 -6.94 -14.14
N ILE A 135 -6.64 -6.46 -14.09
CA ILE A 135 -6.31 -5.08 -13.75
C ILE A 135 -5.50 -4.51 -14.91
N SER A 136 -6.04 -3.48 -15.55
CA SER A 136 -5.32 -2.78 -16.62
C SER A 136 -4.00 -2.19 -16.11
N ASP A 137 -2.96 -2.40 -16.90
CA ASP A 137 -1.64 -1.80 -16.72
C ASP A 137 -1.64 -0.27 -16.85
N GLN A 138 -2.69 0.32 -17.45
CA GLN A 138 -2.87 1.75 -17.57
C GLN A 138 -2.88 2.44 -16.20
N LEU A 139 -3.53 1.84 -15.19
CA LEU A 139 -3.55 2.40 -13.83
C LEU A 139 -2.14 2.50 -13.24
N LEU A 140 -1.34 1.44 -13.42
CA LEU A 140 0.04 1.41 -12.95
C LEU A 140 0.90 2.42 -13.72
N LYS A 141 0.70 2.51 -15.04
CA LYS A 141 1.37 3.50 -15.88
C LYS A 141 1.07 4.92 -15.40
N ASP A 142 -0.19 5.24 -15.12
CA ASP A 142 -0.60 6.56 -14.66
C ASP A 142 0.08 6.90 -13.31
N PHE A 143 0.11 5.97 -12.36
CA PHE A 143 0.84 6.17 -11.10
C PHE A 143 2.35 6.33 -11.31
N LEU A 144 2.91 5.62 -12.29
CA LEU A 144 4.32 5.74 -12.61
C LEU A 144 4.63 7.07 -13.31
N ASP A 145 3.72 7.63 -14.12
CA ASP A 145 3.95 8.85 -14.90
C ASP A 145 3.67 10.15 -14.12
N MET A 146 3.09 10.07 -12.92
CA MET A 146 2.86 11.24 -12.07
C MET A 146 4.15 11.96 -11.64
N ASP A 147 4.21 13.27 -11.88
CA ASP A 147 5.26 14.19 -11.43
C ASP A 147 5.05 14.63 -9.96
N SER A 148 4.94 13.66 -9.05
CA SER A 148 4.79 13.94 -7.62
C SER A 148 5.55 12.95 -6.74
N SER A 149 6.00 13.43 -5.58
CA SER A 149 6.56 12.57 -4.54
C SER A 149 5.45 11.75 -3.89
N GLN A 150 5.36 10.47 -4.26
CA GLN A 150 4.32 9.58 -3.78
C GLN A 150 4.86 8.20 -3.46
N ILE A 151 4.25 7.57 -2.46
CA ILE A 151 4.44 6.17 -2.13
C ILE A 151 3.19 5.43 -2.58
N VAL A 152 3.36 4.54 -3.55
CA VAL A 152 2.28 3.67 -4.02
C VAL A 152 2.57 2.26 -3.54
N THR A 153 1.64 1.69 -2.78
CA THR A 153 1.71 0.31 -2.30
C THR A 153 0.55 -0.46 -2.89
N MET A 154 0.87 -1.52 -3.65
CA MET A 154 -0.12 -2.41 -4.23
C MET A 154 0.02 -3.79 -3.57
N HIS A 155 -1.08 -4.25 -2.97
CA HIS A 155 -1.17 -5.61 -2.44
C HIS A 155 -1.97 -6.45 -3.42
N ILE A 156 -1.28 -7.36 -4.11
CA ILE A 156 -1.90 -8.26 -5.09
C ILE A 156 -1.97 -9.64 -4.45
N GLN A 157 -3.19 -10.14 -4.27
CA GLN A 157 -3.43 -11.49 -3.80
C GLN A 157 -4.29 -12.22 -4.83
N SER A 158 -3.74 -13.27 -5.42
CA SER A 158 -4.53 -14.17 -6.26
C SER A 158 -5.56 -14.88 -5.38
N VAL A 159 -6.84 -14.72 -5.68
CA VAL A 159 -7.90 -15.46 -5.01
C VAL A 159 -8.10 -16.77 -5.76
N ASP A 160 -8.02 -17.90 -5.05
CA ASP A 160 -8.42 -19.20 -5.60
C ASP A 160 -9.87 -19.10 -6.10
N GLN A 161 -10.12 -19.48 -7.36
CA GLN A 161 -11.42 -19.38 -8.00
C GLN A 161 -12.55 -20.03 -7.17
N ASN A 162 -12.27 -21.14 -6.48
CA ASN A 162 -13.24 -21.80 -5.61
C ASN A 162 -13.55 -20.98 -4.35
N ARG A 163 -12.55 -20.31 -3.78
CA ARG A 163 -12.75 -19.37 -2.66
C ARG A 163 -13.51 -18.14 -3.12
N ALA A 164 -13.19 -17.59 -4.30
CA ALA A 164 -13.90 -16.46 -4.88
C ALA A 164 -15.39 -16.77 -5.09
N ILE A 165 -15.71 -17.92 -5.69
CA ILE A 165 -17.11 -18.37 -5.88
C ILE A 165 -17.84 -18.48 -4.54
N LYS A 166 -17.19 -19.03 -3.50
CA LYS A 166 -17.79 -19.14 -2.16
C LYS A 166 -18.04 -17.77 -1.54
N THR A 167 -17.11 -16.83 -1.67
CA THR A 167 -17.27 -15.46 -1.16
C THR A 167 -18.41 -14.74 -1.88
N VAL A 168 -18.46 -14.79 -3.22
CA VAL A 168 -19.55 -14.18 -4.01
C VAL A 168 -20.90 -14.78 -3.61
N LYS A 169 -21.01 -16.12 -3.52
CA LYS A 169 -22.24 -16.77 -3.06
C LYS A 169 -22.65 -16.32 -1.67
N ARG A 170 -21.69 -16.16 -0.74
CA ARG A 170 -21.96 -15.66 0.60
C ARG A 170 -22.45 -14.22 0.57
N THR A 171 -21.83 -13.34 -0.21
CA THR A 171 -22.26 -11.94 -0.38
C THR A 171 -23.67 -11.86 -0.96
N ILE A 172 -24.01 -12.68 -1.96
CA ILE A 172 -25.38 -12.77 -2.49
C ILE A 172 -26.36 -13.22 -1.41
N THR A 173 -26.05 -14.29 -0.66
CA THR A 173 -26.91 -14.76 0.44
C THR A 173 -27.09 -13.69 1.54
N GLU A 174 -26.04 -12.93 1.85
CA GLU A 174 -26.11 -11.82 2.81
C GLU A 174 -26.98 -10.66 2.28
N LEU A 175 -26.89 -10.34 0.98
CA LEU A 175 -27.76 -9.37 0.31
C LEU A 175 -29.23 -9.82 0.29
N ASP A 176 -29.50 -11.06 -0.09
CA ASP A 176 -30.85 -11.62 -0.10
C ASP A 176 -31.46 -11.65 1.31
N ARG A 177 -30.65 -11.98 2.32
CA ARG A 177 -31.07 -11.89 3.72
C ARG A 177 -31.40 -10.46 4.12
N SER A 178 -30.55 -9.49 3.74
CA SER A 178 -30.81 -8.06 4.00
C SER A 178 -32.11 -7.60 3.34
N LYS A 179 -32.34 -7.98 2.07
CA LYS A 179 -33.60 -7.71 1.35
C LYS A 179 -34.80 -8.31 2.07
N ILE A 180 -34.73 -9.57 2.51
CA ILE A 180 -35.83 -10.23 3.24
C ILE A 180 -36.09 -9.55 4.59
N GLU A 181 -35.04 -9.18 5.33
CA GLU A 181 -35.19 -8.49 6.62
C GLU A 181 -35.83 -7.10 6.44
N GLU A 182 -35.44 -6.35 5.40
CA GLU A 182 -36.07 -5.07 5.05
C GLU A 182 -37.53 -5.25 4.60
N GLN A 183 -37.83 -6.24 3.75
CA GLN A 183 -39.21 -6.55 3.35
C GLN A 183 -40.09 -6.94 4.55
N LYS A 184 -39.59 -7.77 5.46
CA LYS A 184 -40.32 -8.12 6.69
C LYS A 184 -40.58 -6.91 7.57
N LYS A 185 -39.63 -5.97 7.64
CA LYS A 185 -39.79 -4.71 8.37
C LYS A 185 -40.83 -3.80 7.71
N ALA A 186 -40.83 -3.70 6.38
CA ALA A 186 -41.80 -2.93 5.61
C ALA A 186 -43.24 -3.45 5.78
N ILE A 187 -43.43 -4.78 5.69
CA ILE A 187 -44.74 -5.43 5.92
C ILE A 187 -45.25 -5.15 7.34
N ARG A 188 -44.38 -5.25 8.36
CA ARG A 188 -44.75 -4.94 9.75
C ARG A 188 -45.09 -3.47 9.97
N ALA A 189 -44.48 -2.58 9.19
CA ALA A 189 -44.71 -1.14 9.26
C ALA A 189 -45.87 -0.66 8.36
N GLY A 190 -46.49 -1.54 7.58
CA GLY A 190 -47.64 -1.23 6.71
C GLY A 190 -47.30 -0.47 5.43
N TYR A 191 -46.04 -0.48 4.99
CA TYR A 191 -45.62 0.10 3.70
C TYR A 191 -45.77 -0.92 2.56
N ASP A 192 -46.03 -0.41 1.35
CA ASP A 192 -46.09 -1.21 0.13
C ASP A 192 -44.71 -1.74 -0.27
N ILE A 193 -44.64 -3.01 -0.69
CA ILE A 193 -43.39 -3.77 -0.89
C ILE A 193 -42.65 -3.30 -2.16
N ASP A 194 -43.35 -2.63 -3.06
CA ASP A 194 -42.82 -2.14 -4.35
C ASP A 194 -41.99 -0.85 -4.24
N ILE A 195 -41.79 -0.29 -3.03
CA ILE A 195 -40.95 0.90 -2.77
C ILE A 195 -39.53 0.49 -2.31
N ILE A 196 -38.98 -0.62 -2.82
CA ILE A 196 -37.57 -0.94 -2.62
C ILE A 196 -36.80 -0.41 -3.84
N PRO A 197 -35.81 0.49 -3.67
CA PRO A 197 -35.05 1.02 -4.79
C PRO A 197 -34.42 -0.12 -5.59
N SER A 198 -34.61 -0.10 -6.91
CA SER A 198 -34.15 -1.11 -7.86
C SER A 198 -32.63 -1.28 -7.96
N ASP A 199 -31.85 -0.44 -7.28
CA ASP A 199 -30.39 -0.35 -7.45
C ASP A 199 -29.59 -1.33 -6.57
N LEU A 200 -30.20 -2.46 -6.22
CA LEU A 200 -29.55 -3.61 -5.55
C LEU A 200 -29.67 -4.90 -6.37
N ALA A 201 -29.94 -4.79 -7.67
CA ALA A 201 -29.89 -5.89 -8.64
C ALA A 201 -28.51 -6.01 -9.29
#